data_AF-A0A3D0QZV7-F1
#
_entry.id   AF-A0A3D0QZV7-F1
#
_cell.length_a   1.000
_cell.length_b   1.000
_cell.length_c   1.000
_cell.angle_alpha   90.00
_cell.angle_beta   90.00
_cell.angle_gamma   90.00
#
_symmetry.space_group_name_H-M   'P 1'
#
loop_
_entity.id
_entity.type
_entity.pdbx_description
1 polymer ?
#
loop_
_entity_poly.entity_id
_entity_poly.type
_entity_poly.pdbx_seq_one_letter_code
_entity_poly.pdbx_strand_id
1 'polypeptide(L)' 'MRPDRHHPGGPTMTAGYSEITRTECARCGTEVHGLSGRYACPGCGWVNHWSQGHGELPTAEDDPDCPQPQ' A
#
# COMPACT_ATOMS: atom_id res chain seq x y z
N MET A 1 24.76 -10.25 10.73
CA MET A 1 24.26 -8.87 10.52
C MET A 1 24.41 -8.56 9.04
N ARG A 2 23.31 -8.28 8.34
CA ARG A 2 23.39 -7.77 6.96
C ARG A 2 23.50 -6.24 7.06
N PRO A 3 24.45 -5.60 6.36
CA PRO A 3 24.56 -4.15 6.43
C PRO A 3 23.27 -3.51 5.89
N ASP A 4 22.80 -2.47 6.56
CA ASP A 4 21.73 -1.59 6.06
C ASP A 4 22.13 -1.05 4.69
N ARG A 5 21.54 -1.61 3.63
CA ARG A 5 21.58 -1.01 2.29
C ARG A 5 20.66 0.21 2.32
N HIS A 6 21.23 1.38 2.59
CA HIS A 6 20.57 2.64 2.24
C HIS A 6 20.41 2.68 0.72
N HIS A 7 19.16 2.60 0.23
CA HIS A 7 18.84 2.75 -1.18
C HIS A 7 18.66 4.26 -1.47
N PRO A 8 19.54 4.90 -2.26
CA PRO A 8 19.45 6.32 -2.59
C PRO A 8 18.39 6.51 -3.67
N GLY A 9 17.11 6.33 -3.31
CA GLY A 9 15.99 6.38 -4.24
C GLY A 9 14.66 5.95 -3.65
N GLY A 10 14.51 5.99 -2.32
CA GLY A 10 13.25 5.62 -1.68
C GLY A 10 12.11 6.52 -2.18
N PRO A 11 10.90 5.96 -2.43
CA PRO A 11 9.80 6.73 -2.98
C PRO A 11 9.50 7.93 -2.06
N THR A 12 9.36 9.11 -2.67
CA THR A 12 8.91 10.29 -1.95
C THR A 12 7.48 10.03 -1.49
N MET A 13 7.26 9.85 -0.18
CA MET A 13 5.91 9.67 0.35
C MET A 13 5.09 10.95 0.11
N THR A 14 4.19 10.90 -0.86
CA THR A 14 3.23 11.97 -1.13
C THR A 14 2.20 12.03 -0.01
N ALA A 15 1.82 13.24 0.41
CA ALA A 15 0.96 13.50 1.57
C ALA A 15 -0.43 12.81 1.55
N GLY A 16 -0.86 12.24 0.42
CA GLY A 16 -2.11 11.46 0.29
C GLY A 16 -2.03 9.99 0.73
N TYR A 17 -0.83 9.47 1.04
CA TYR A 17 -0.64 8.06 1.42
C TYR A 17 -1.02 7.72 2.87
N SER A 18 -1.39 8.71 3.70
CA SER A 18 -1.66 8.52 5.13
C SER A 18 -3.03 8.99 5.59
N GLU A 19 -3.99 9.13 4.66
CA GLU A 19 -5.37 9.46 5.01
C GLU A 19 -6.07 8.28 5.69
N ILE A 20 -6.78 8.51 6.79
CA ILE A 20 -7.63 7.48 7.40
C ILE A 20 -8.98 7.44 6.66
N THR A 21 -9.31 6.28 6.09
CA THR A 21 -10.56 6.05 5.38
C THR A 21 -11.34 4.89 6.01
N ARG A 22 -12.61 4.71 5.64
CA ARG A 22 -13.53 3.72 6.24
C ARG A 22 -14.32 2.98 5.17
N THR A 23 -14.61 1.71 5.40
CA THR A 23 -15.52 0.90 4.58
C THR A 23 -16.19 -0.22 5.39
N GLU A 24 -17.07 -1.01 4.77
CA GLU A 24 -17.62 -2.24 5.34
C GLU A 24 -16.80 -3.44 4.90
N CYS A 25 -16.58 -4.40 5.81
CA CYS A 25 -15.90 -5.64 5.49
C CYS A 25 -16.73 -6.48 4.52
N ALA A 26 -16.16 -6.78 3.34
CA ALA A 26 -16.84 -7.57 2.31
C ALA A 26 -17.15 -9.04 2.70
N ARG A 27 -16.64 -9.51 3.85
CA ARG A 27 -16.92 -10.86 4.38
C ARG A 27 -17.95 -10.86 5.51
N CYS A 28 -17.77 -10.03 6.54
CA CYS A 28 -18.62 -10.08 7.75
C CYS A 28 -19.46 -8.81 7.99
N GLY A 29 -19.39 -7.82 7.10
CA GLY A 29 -20.14 -6.56 7.20
C GLY A 29 -19.65 -5.61 8.28
N THR A 30 -18.71 -6.02 9.13
CA THR A 30 -18.12 -5.15 10.15
C THR A 30 -17.41 -3.98 9.48
N GLU A 31 -17.68 -2.79 9.99
CA GLU A 31 -16.97 -1.61 9.56
C GLU A 31 -15.48 -1.65 9.93
N VAL A 32 -14.65 -1.22 8.99
CA VAL A 32 -13.19 -1.20 9.12
C VAL A 32 -12.65 0.17 8.74
N HIS A 33 -11.63 0.60 9.50
CA HIS A 33 -10.86 1.81 9.22
C HIS A 33 -9.49 1.39 8.68
N GLY A 34 -8.98 2.14 7.71
CA GLY A 34 -7.78 1.81 6.96
C GLY A 34 -7.03 3.05 6.51
N LEU A 35 -5.88 2.85 5.86
CA LEU A 35 -5.08 3.95 5.32
C LEU A 35 -5.23 3.99 3.80
N SER A 36 -5.65 5.14 3.26
CA SER A 36 -5.76 5.42 1.83
C SER A 36 -6.40 4.27 1.04
N GLY A 37 -7.55 3.76 1.52
CA GLY A 37 -8.28 2.66 0.87
C GLY A 37 -7.72 1.25 1.11
N ARG A 38 -6.76 1.07 2.03
CA ARG A 38 -6.20 -0.24 2.40
C ARG A 38 -6.81 -0.72 3.71
N TYR A 39 -7.50 -1.87 3.66
CA TYR A 39 -8.35 -2.34 4.74
C TYR A 39 -7.97 -3.76 5.17
N ALA A 40 -7.96 -3.98 6.48
CA ALA A 40 -7.85 -5.30 7.10
C ALA A 40 -8.92 -5.42 8.20
N CYS A 41 -9.74 -6.47 8.14
CA CYS A 41 -10.76 -6.72 9.14
C CYS A 41 -10.16 -7.52 10.31
N PRO A 42 -10.08 -6.95 11.53
CA PRO A 42 -9.54 -7.66 12.68
C PRO A 42 -10.46 -8.79 13.17
N GLY A 43 -11.74 -8.79 12.78
CA GLY A 43 -12.71 -9.80 13.21
C GLY A 43 -12.63 -11.10 12.41
N CYS A 44 -12.59 -11.02 11.07
CA CYS A 44 -12.69 -12.20 10.19
C CYS A 44 -11.48 -12.42 9.27
N GLY A 45 -10.44 -11.59 9.40
CA GLY A 45 -9.19 -11.69 8.65
C GLY A 45 -9.27 -11.34 7.17
N TRP A 46 -10.39 -10.77 6.71
CA TRP A 46 -10.50 -10.27 5.33
C TRP A 46 -9.55 -9.09 5.11
N VAL A 47 -8.88 -9.09 3.97
CA VAL A 47 -8.08 -7.97 3.45
C VAL A 47 -8.55 -7.68 2.03
N ASN A 48 -8.57 -6.40 1.65
CA ASN A 48 -8.89 -6.03 0.27
C ASN A 48 -7.73 -6.32 -0.68
N HIS A 49 -8.00 -6.42 -1.98
CA HIS A 49 -6.94 -6.65 -2.97
C HIS A 49 -6.00 -5.44 -3.00
N TRP A 50 -4.69 -5.67 -3.17
CA TRP A 50 -3.68 -4.61 -3.09
C TRP A 50 -3.90 -3.46 -4.07
N SER A 51 -4.54 -3.74 -5.22
CA SER A 51 -4.86 -2.76 -6.26
C SER A 51 -6.10 -1.90 -5.97
N GLN A 52 -6.80 -2.14 -4.85
CA GLN A 52 -8.02 -1.41 -4.48
C GLN A 52 -7.76 -0.22 -3.55
N GLY A 53 -6.49 0.10 -3.26
CA GLY A 53 -6.13 1.33 -2.55
C GLY A 53 -6.47 2.57 -3.37
N HIS A 54 -6.59 3.72 -2.71
CA HIS A 54 -6.91 5.00 -3.36
C HIS A 54 -5.70 5.64 -4.06
N GLY A 55 -4.48 5.25 -3.68
CA GLY A 55 -3.25 5.74 -4.30
C GLY A 55 -2.98 5.04 -5.63
N GLU A 56 -2.40 5.79 -6.56
CA GLU A 56 -1.84 5.22 -7.79
C GLU A 56 -0.77 4.19 -7.44
N LEU A 57 -0.78 3.09 -8.18
CA LEU A 57 0.18 2.01 -8.00
C LEU A 57 1.50 2.40 -8.68
N PRO A 58 2.65 2.10 -8.07
CA PRO A 58 3.94 2.26 -8.75
C PRO A 58 3.95 1.50 -10.07
N THR A 59 4.54 2.12 -11.08
CA THR A 59 4.84 1.51 -12.37
C THR A 59 6.03 0.56 -12.26
N ALA A 60 6.37 -0.13 -13.34
CA ALA A 60 7.58 -0.94 -13.37
C ALA A 60 8.83 -0.05 -13.33
N GLU A 61 8.77 1.11 -13.97
CA GLU A 61 9.84 2.11 -14.03
C GLU A 61 10.15 2.74 -12.67
N ASP A 62 9.17 2.76 -11.77
CA ASP A 62 9.34 3.21 -10.38
C ASP A 62 10.08 2.19 -9.49
N ASP A 63 10.26 0.95 -9.96
CA ASP A 63 11.03 -0.07 -9.24
C ASP A 63 12.53 0.27 -9.31
N PRO A 64 13.22 0.44 -8.16
CA PRO A 64 14.65 0.73 -8.15
C PRO A 64 15.50 -0.37 -8.79
N ASP A 65 14.99 -1.60 -8.85
CA ASP A 65 15.62 -2.74 -9.51
C ASP A 65 15.19 -2.88 -10.99
N CYS A 66 14.41 -1.94 -11.54
CA CYS A 66 13.97 -1.96 -12.95
C CYS A 66 15.16 -1.87 -13.91
N PRO A 67 15.30 -2.81 -14.88
CA PRO A 67 16.33 -2.74 -15.91
C PRO A 67 16.22 -1.44 -16.71
N GLN A 68 17.29 -0.64 -16.71
CA GLN A 68 17.34 0.60 -17.48
C GLN A 68 17.65 0.28 -18.95
N PRO A 69 17.00 0.96 -19.92
CA PRO A 69 17.38 0.83 -21.32
C PRO A 69 18.83 1.30 -21.51
N GLN A 70 19.60 0.48 -22.22
CA GLN A 70 21.03 0.69 -22.55
C GLN A 70 21.27 1.70 -23.67
#